data_AF-A0A699XIR1-F1
#
_entry.id   AF-A0A699XIR1-F1
#
_cell.length_a   1.000
_cell.length_b   1.000
_cell.length_c   1.000
_cell.angle_alpha   90.00
_cell.angle_beta   90.00
_cell.angle_gamma   90.00
#
_symmetry.space_group_name_H-M   'P 1'
#
loop_
_entity.id
_entity.type
_entity.pdbx_description
1 polymer ?
#
loop_
_entity_poly.entity_id
_entity_poly.type
_entity_poly.pdbx_seq_one_letter_code
_entity_poly.pdbx_strand_id
1 'polypeptide(L)'
;VKSPSPRGSGERSPRAAASSIHIPSIRPEALTAQAYDIVPTMAAPHGTSINAVCATPNMKYVFTGGTDGYIRKYDWVDTANGKV
;
A
#
# COMPACT_ATOMS: atom_id res chain seq x y z
N VAL A 1 -17.49 -43.45 -22.14
CA VAL A 1 -17.11 -42.75 -23.39
C VAL A 1 -17.01 -41.26 -23.05
N LYS A 2 -15.79 -40.71 -22.91
CA LYS A 2 -15.56 -39.29 -22.55
C LYS A 2 -15.35 -38.49 -23.85
N SER A 3 -16.23 -37.52 -24.12
CA SER A 3 -16.07 -36.56 -25.21
C SER A 3 -14.94 -35.56 -24.90
N PRO A 4 -14.03 -35.21 -25.82
CA PRO A 4 -13.05 -34.16 -25.58
C PRO A 4 -13.69 -32.78 -25.77
N SER A 5 -13.44 -31.86 -24.83
CA SER A 5 -13.85 -30.46 -24.90
C SER A 5 -13.02 -29.68 -25.95
N PRO A 6 -13.58 -28.62 -26.56
CA PRO A 6 -12.86 -27.84 -27.56
C PRO A 6 -11.78 -27.00 -26.87
N ARG A 7 -10.53 -27.17 -27.30
CA ARG A 7 -9.44 -26.26 -26.90
C ARG A 7 -9.71 -24.91 -27.54
N GLY A 8 -10.17 -23.95 -26.74
CA GLY A 8 -10.22 -22.55 -27.16
C GLY A 8 -8.83 -22.10 -27.61
N SER A 9 -8.74 -21.55 -28.82
CA SER A 9 -7.58 -20.80 -29.28
C SER A 9 -7.49 -19.54 -28.41
N GLY A 10 -6.83 -19.66 -27.26
CA GLY A 10 -6.52 -18.54 -26.39
C GLY A 10 -5.53 -17.63 -27.12
N GLU A 11 -6.05 -16.73 -27.96
CA GLU A 11 -5.32 -15.54 -28.34
C GLU A 11 -4.87 -14.87 -27.05
N ARG A 12 -3.56 -14.85 -26.84
CA ARG A 12 -2.94 -14.21 -25.69
C ARG A 12 -3.34 -12.74 -25.78
N SER A 13 -4.24 -12.31 -24.89
CA SER A 13 -4.61 -10.90 -24.72
C SER A 13 -3.33 -10.06 -24.79
N PRO A 14 -3.27 -9.02 -25.64
CA PRO A 14 -2.07 -8.23 -25.81
C PRO A 14 -1.67 -7.73 -24.43
N ARG A 15 -0.50 -8.18 -23.98
CA ARG A 15 0.16 -7.80 -22.74
C ARG A 15 -0.10 -6.31 -22.53
N ALA A 16 -0.93 -6.00 -21.52
CA ALA A 16 -1.29 -4.64 -21.18
C ALA A 16 -0.04 -3.78 -21.28
N ALA A 17 -0.08 -2.80 -22.18
CA ALA A 17 1.01 -1.87 -22.39
C ALA A 17 1.50 -1.41 -21.02
N ALA A 18 2.80 -1.61 -20.75
CA ALA A 18 3.40 -1.15 -19.52
C ALA A 18 2.98 0.30 -19.31
N SER A 19 2.18 0.57 -18.29
CA SER A 19 1.78 1.92 -17.93
C SER A 19 3.07 2.70 -17.78
N SER A 20 3.30 3.69 -18.63
CA SER A 20 4.45 4.58 -18.51
C SER A 20 4.40 5.17 -17.11
N ILE A 21 5.29 4.72 -16.23
CA ILE A 21 5.39 5.27 -14.88
C ILE A 21 5.77 6.73 -15.07
N HIS A 22 4.85 7.64 -14.71
CA HIS A 22 5.16 9.06 -14.71
C HIS A 22 6.12 9.33 -13.56
N ILE A 23 7.39 9.59 -13.90
CA ILE A 23 8.40 10.02 -12.93
C ILE A 23 8.47 11.55 -13.03
N PRO A 24 8.00 12.30 -12.02
CA PRO A 24 8.07 13.75 -12.05
C PRO A 24 9.54 14.20 -11.98
N SER A 25 9.87 15.29 -12.69
CA SER A 25 11.18 15.91 -12.59
C SER A 25 11.40 16.43 -11.17
N ILE A 26 12.58 16.17 -10.60
CA ILE A 26 12.97 16.67 -9.28
C ILE A 26 13.01 18.20 -9.34
N ARG A 27 12.40 18.85 -8.34
CA ARG A 27 12.46 20.32 -8.19
C ARG A 27 13.89 20.74 -7.82
N PRO A 28 14.50 21.75 -8.46
CA PRO A 28 15.88 22.16 -8.15
C PRO A 28 16.11 22.51 -6.69
N GLU A 29 15.11 23.11 -6.01
CA GLU A 29 15.18 23.47 -4.59
C GLU A 29 15.31 22.22 -3.71
N ALA A 30 14.78 21.08 -4.16
CA ALA A 30 14.92 19.80 -3.49
C ALA A 30 16.34 19.23 -3.63
N LEU A 31 17.25 19.78 -4.45
CA LEU A 31 18.66 19.35 -4.49
C LEU A 31 19.54 20.18 -3.55
N THR A 32 19.13 21.42 -3.26
CA THR A 32 19.87 22.37 -2.43
C THR A 32 19.30 22.50 -1.01
N ALA A 33 18.25 21.75 -0.69
CA ALA A 33 17.57 21.82 0.60
C ALA A 33 18.51 21.41 1.74
N GLN A 34 18.48 22.17 2.84
CA GLN A 34 19.24 21.85 4.05
C GLN A 34 18.61 20.71 4.87
N ALA A 35 17.29 20.55 4.75
CA ALA A 35 16.51 19.51 5.39
C ALA A 35 15.26 19.19 4.56
N TYR A 36 14.73 17.99 4.72
CA TYR A 36 13.47 17.56 4.13
C TYR A 36 12.49 17.22 5.24
N ASP A 37 11.25 17.64 5.08
CA ASP A 37 10.13 17.12 5.85
C ASP A 37 9.42 16.05 5.01
N ILE A 38 9.38 14.83 5.53
CA ILE A 38 8.76 13.68 4.86
C ILE A 38 7.67 13.16 5.80
N VAL A 39 6.42 13.37 5.40
CA VAL A 39 5.24 12.88 6.12
C VAL A 39 4.64 11.70 5.34
N PRO A 40 5.05 10.45 5.64
CA PRO A 40 4.52 9.29 4.94
C PRO A 40 3.02 9.15 5.21
N THR A 41 2.27 8.80 4.16
CA THR A 41 0.83 8.51 4.25
C THR A 41 0.60 7.04 3.98
N MET A 42 -0.11 6.37 4.87
CA MET A 42 -0.25 4.91 4.87
C MET A 42 -1.73 4.55 4.98
N ALA A 43 -2.15 3.56 4.19
CA ALA A 43 -3.52 3.04 4.26
C ALA A 43 -3.60 1.93 5.33
N ALA A 44 -4.55 2.06 6.26
CA ALA A 44 -4.87 1.04 7.25
C ALA A 44 -6.26 0.46 6.93
N PRO A 45 -6.36 -0.74 6.32
CA PRO A 45 -7.64 -1.33 5.96
C PRO A 45 -8.51 -1.64 7.19
N HIS A 46 -9.75 -1.15 7.17
CA HIS A 46 -10.75 -1.37 8.20
C HIS A 46 -12.11 -1.70 7.57
N GLY A 47 -12.80 -2.69 8.14
CA GLY A 47 -14.18 -3.04 7.77
C GLY A 47 -15.25 -2.43 8.69
N THR A 48 -14.83 -1.70 9.73
CA THR A 48 -15.71 -1.12 10.75
C THR A 48 -15.22 0.27 11.15
N SER A 49 -16.10 1.08 11.76
CA SER A 49 -15.73 2.40 12.30
C SER A 49 -14.63 2.29 13.36
N ILE A 50 -13.61 3.14 13.22
CA ILE A 50 -12.51 3.29 14.18
C ILE A 50 -12.93 4.31 15.24
N ASN A 51 -12.85 3.91 16.51
CA ASN A 51 -13.25 4.74 17.65
C ASN A 51 -12.07 5.11 18.56
N ALA A 52 -10.93 4.43 18.43
CA ALA A 52 -9.74 4.67 19.23
C ALA A 52 -8.47 4.45 18.41
N VAL A 53 -7.45 5.26 18.70
CA VAL A 53 -6.09 5.16 18.17
C VAL A 53 -5.10 5.37 19.30
N CYS A 54 -4.02 4.58 19.30
CA CYS A 54 -2.82 4.89 20.08
C CYS A 54 -1.56 4.47 19.31
N ALA A 55 -0.42 5.06 19.65
CA ALA A 55 0.85 4.78 18.98
C ALA A 55 2.00 4.80 19.99
N THR A 56 3.09 4.14 19.65
CA THR A 56 4.36 4.33 20.37
C THR A 56 4.92 5.73 20.11
N PRO A 57 5.73 6.33 21.01
CA PRO A 57 6.26 7.69 20.83
C PRO A 57 7.04 7.88 19.53
N ASN A 58 7.64 6.81 19.01
CA ASN A 58 8.38 6.79 17.74
C ASN A 58 7.52 6.41 16.53
N MET A 59 6.20 6.26 16.69
CA MET A 59 5.24 5.86 15.65
C MET A 59 5.56 4.52 14.94
N LYS A 60 6.46 3.68 15.49
CA LYS A 60 6.77 2.36 14.91
C LYS A 60 5.53 1.48 14.88
N TYR A 61 4.84 1.40 16.02
CA TYR A 61 3.61 0.63 16.16
C TYR A 61 2.44 1.58 16.35
N VAL A 62 1.41 1.37 15.54
CA VAL A 62 0.13 2.06 15.66
C VAL A 62 -0.96 1.02 15.90
N PHE A 63 -1.84 1.33 16.84
CA PHE A 63 -2.96 0.50 17.22
C PHE A 63 -4.27 1.23 16.97
N THR A 64 -5.26 0.49 16.50
CA THR A 64 -6.62 0.99 16.26
C THR A 64 -7.63 0.09 16.95
N GLY A 65 -8.68 0.67 17.50
CA GLY A 65 -9.84 -0.03 18.05
C GLY A 65 -11.07 0.19 17.18
N GLY A 66 -11.66 -0.91 16.69
CA GLY A 66 -12.87 -0.91 15.88
C GLY A 66 -14.15 -1.19 16.67
N THR A 67 -15.30 -0.94 16.04
CA THR A 67 -16.61 -1.29 16.61
C THR A 67 -16.84 -2.82 16.64
N ASP A 68 -16.03 -3.58 15.90
CA ASP A 68 -15.99 -5.05 15.95
C ASP A 68 -15.35 -5.61 17.23
N GLY A 69 -14.84 -4.76 18.12
CA GLY A 69 -14.22 -5.18 19.38
C GLY A 69 -12.78 -5.67 19.24
N TYR A 70 -12.18 -5.60 18.05
CA TYR A 70 -10.79 -5.99 17.83
C TYR A 70 -9.84 -4.79 17.90
N ILE A 71 -8.64 -5.05 18.41
CA ILE A 71 -7.49 -4.15 18.32
C ILE A 71 -6.59 -4.65 17.20
N ARG A 72 -6.24 -3.76 16.27
CA ARG A 72 -5.31 -4.07 15.16
C ARG A 72 -4.00 -3.35 15.39
N LYS A 73 -2.89 -4.03 15.13
CA LYS A 73 -1.52 -3.51 15.21
C LYS A 73 -0.95 -3.35 13.81
N TYR A 74 -0.40 -2.19 13.52
CA TYR A 74 0.30 -1.88 12.29
C TYR A 74 1.77 -1.58 12.58
N ASP A 75 2.70 -2.18 11.82
CA ASP A 75 4.11 -1.78 11.81
C ASP A 75 4.32 -0.76 10.69
N TRP A 76 4.36 0.51 11.06
CA TRP A 76 4.45 1.58 10.08
C TRP A 76 5.83 1.67 9.43
N VAL A 77 6.88 1.33 10.18
CA VAL A 77 8.26 1.40 9.67
C VAL A 77 8.48 0.33 8.63
N ASP A 78 8.09 -0.91 8.91
CA ASP A 78 8.28 -2.00 7.95
C ASP A 78 7.38 -1.83 6.73
N THR A 79 6.14 -1.37 6.91
CA THR A 79 5.23 -1.06 5.79
C THR A 79 5.80 0.04 4.89
N ALA A 80 6.34 1.12 5.45
CA ALA A 80 6.96 2.20 4.67
C ALA A 80 8.20 1.73 3.89
N ASN A 81 8.92 0.73 4.42
CA ASN A 81 10.06 0.10 3.76
C ASN A 81 9.69 -1.04 2.80
N GLY A 82 8.40 -1.27 2.55
CA GLY A 82 7.92 -2.32 1.65
C GLY A 82 8.10 -3.75 2.18
N LYS A 83 8.25 -3.91 3.49
CA LYS A 83 8.24 -5.21 4.15
C LYS A 83 6.81 -5.57 4.54
N VAL A 84 6.47 -6.85 4.37
CA VAL A 84 5.16 -7.44 4.68
C VAL A 84 5.22 -8.37 5.87
#